data_AF-A0A5R2NBJ0-F1
#
_entry.id   AF-A0A5R2NBJ0-F1
#
_cell.length_a   1.000
_cell.length_b   1.000
_cell.length_c   1.000
_cell.angle_alpha   90.00
_cell.angle_beta   90.00
_cell.angle_gamma   90.00
#
_symmetry.space_group_name_H-M   'P 1'
#
loop_
_entity.id
_entity.type
_entity.pdbx_description
1 polymer ?
#
loop_
_entity_poly.entity_id
_entity_poly.type
_entity_poly.pdbx_seq_one_letter_code
_entity_poly.pdbx_strand_id
1 'polypeptide(L)'
;MSTIFTDIECFHDYFYIGFKREEDGKRVGVEFSRRQPNYDRAYVRSVLLRNTTVGFNSLSYDLPMLWYSLDESVTNEKLKAASDRIIKGRVPWWEVEDLLGIRIPFDLKQ
;
A
#
# COMPACT_ATOMS: atom_id res chain seq x y z
N MET A 1 17.52 3.54 9.46
CA MET A 1 16.66 3.83 8.30
C MET A 1 17.23 3.01 7.15
N SER A 2 16.44 2.14 6.55
CA SER A 2 16.84 1.28 5.43
C SER A 2 16.06 1.64 4.17
N THR A 3 16.57 1.25 2.99
CA THR A 3 15.79 1.29 1.75
C THR A 3 14.96 0.00 1.65
N ILE A 4 13.65 0.14 1.50
CA ILE A 4 12.73 -0.99 1.34
C ILE A 4 12.05 -0.88 -0.01
N PHE A 5 12.34 -1.81 -0.91
CA PHE A 5 11.56 -1.97 -2.13
C PHE A 5 10.18 -2.54 -1.79
N THR A 6 9.14 -1.93 -2.34
CA THR A 6 7.75 -2.32 -2.09
C THR A 6 6.96 -2.45 -3.38
N ASP A 7 6.04 -3.41 -3.39
CA ASP A 7 5.09 -3.68 -4.46
C ASP A 7 3.82 -4.27 -3.85
N ILE A 8 2.67 -4.12 -4.52
CA ILE A 8 1.39 -4.62 -4.03
C ILE A 8 0.61 -5.41 -5.07
N GLU A 9 -0.17 -6.36 -4.59
CA GLU A 9 -1.15 -7.09 -5.39
C GLU A 9 -2.55 -6.88 -4.81
N CYS A 10 -3.51 -6.56 -5.68
CA CYS A 10 -4.90 -6.36 -5.27
C CYS A 10 -5.85 -7.13 -6.19
N PHE A 11 -6.63 -8.02 -5.60
CA PHE A 11 -7.71 -8.73 -6.26
C PHE A 11 -8.91 -8.90 -5.32
N HIS A 12 -10.01 -9.49 -5.81
CA HIS A 12 -11.18 -9.78 -4.99
C HIS A 12 -10.79 -10.67 -3.80
N ASP A 13 -11.18 -10.28 -2.59
CA ASP A 13 -10.86 -10.95 -1.32
C ASP A 13 -9.35 -11.17 -1.05
N TYR A 14 -8.48 -10.42 -1.73
CA TYR A 14 -7.04 -10.59 -1.62
C TYR A 14 -6.29 -9.27 -1.77
N PHE A 15 -5.45 -8.96 -0.81
CA PHE A 15 -4.47 -7.89 -0.89
C PHE A 15 -3.15 -8.38 -0.32
N TYR A 16 -2.05 -8.05 -0.98
CA TYR A 16 -0.73 -8.47 -0.56
C TYR A 16 0.27 -7.35 -0.74
N ILE A 17 1.18 -7.25 0.23
CA ILE A 17 2.30 -6.32 0.19
C ILE A 17 3.59 -7.12 0.21
N GLY A 18 4.42 -6.90 -0.80
CA GLY A 18 5.80 -7.35 -0.82
C GLY A 18 6.71 -6.26 -0.26
N PHE A 19 7.56 -6.63 0.69
CA PHE A 19 8.69 -5.81 1.13
C PHE A 19 9.98 -6.56 0.87
N LYS A 20 10.97 -5.87 0.30
CA LYS A 20 12.34 -6.36 0.16
C LYS A 20 13.31 -5.29 0.62
N ARG A 21 14.11 -5.61 1.64
CA ARG A 21 15.18 -4.73 2.10
C ARG A 21 16.35 -4.75 1.12
N GLU A 22 16.89 -3.58 0.79
CA GLU A 22 17.97 -3.44 -0.18
C GLU A 22 19.27 -4.09 0.30
N GLU A 23 19.64 -3.86 1.56
CA GLU A 23 20.98 -4.14 2.10
C GLU A 23 21.34 -5.63 2.12
N ASP A 24 20.37 -6.50 2.44
CA ASP A 24 20.59 -7.94 2.57
C ASP A 24 19.56 -8.80 1.82
N GLY A 25 18.69 -8.16 1.05
CA GLY A 25 17.68 -8.85 0.25
C GLY A 25 16.59 -9.56 1.06
N LYS A 26 16.52 -9.36 2.38
CA LYS A 26 15.47 -9.95 3.23
C LYS A 26 14.09 -9.55 2.72
N ARG A 27 13.19 -10.53 2.64
CA ARG A 27 11.82 -10.35 2.15
C ARG A 27 10.81 -10.62 3.24
N VAL A 28 9.76 -9.81 3.29
CA VAL A 28 8.57 -10.02 4.13
C VAL A 28 7.34 -9.78 3.26
N GLY A 29 6.36 -10.66 3.40
CA GLY A 29 5.05 -10.53 2.78
C GLY A 29 3.99 -10.27 3.83
N VAL A 30 3.06 -9.36 3.56
CA VAL A 30 1.88 -9.14 4.41
C VAL A 30 0.64 -9.41 3.57
N GLU A 31 -0.10 -10.46 3.91
CA GLU A 31 -1.35 -10.84 3.24
C GLU A 31 -2.55 -10.35 4.04
N PHE A 32 -3.55 -9.83 3.34
CA PHE A 32 -4.90 -9.60 3.84
C PHE A 32 -5.90 -10.35 2.95
N SER A 33 -6.44 -11.45 3.47
CA SER A 33 -7.39 -12.30 2.74
C SER A 33 -8.25 -13.10 3.71
N ARG A 34 -9.17 -13.93 3.18
CA ARG A 34 -9.92 -14.90 3.99
C ARG A 34 -9.02 -15.92 4.71
N ARG A 35 -7.83 -16.22 4.18
CA ARG A 35 -6.86 -17.14 4.81
C ARG A 35 -6.04 -16.45 5.89
N GLN A 36 -5.80 -15.16 5.72
CA GLN A 36 -5.08 -14.31 6.66
C GLN A 36 -5.91 -13.05 6.95
N PRO A 37 -6.95 -13.16 7.79
CA PRO A 37 -7.84 -12.02 8.09
C PRO A 37 -7.16 -10.98 8.99
N ASN A 38 -6.14 -11.40 9.74
CA ASN A 38 -5.38 -10.53 10.64
C ASN A 38 -4.30 -9.78 9.86
N TYR A 39 -4.70 -8.65 9.27
CA TYR A 39 -3.81 -7.76 8.55
C TYR A 39 -3.11 -6.78 9.51
N ASP A 40 -1.80 -6.95 9.70
CA ASP A 40 -0.98 -6.21 10.67
C ASP A 40 -0.67 -4.79 10.18
N ARG A 41 -1.66 -3.90 10.32
CA ARG A 41 -1.57 -2.47 9.96
C ARG A 41 -0.47 -1.75 10.73
N ALA A 42 -0.24 -2.12 12.00
CA ALA A 42 0.78 -1.51 12.84
C ALA A 42 2.18 -1.81 12.30
N TYR A 43 2.44 -3.06 11.91
CA TYR A 43 3.68 -3.45 11.26
C TYR A 43 3.88 -2.71 9.93
N VAL A 44 2.89 -2.73 9.03
CA VAL A 44 2.98 -2.05 7.73
C VAL A 44 3.25 -0.56 7.91
N ARG A 45 2.50 0.11 8.79
CA ARG A 45 2.72 1.52 9.14
C ARG A 45 4.14 1.77 9.66
N SER A 46 4.65 0.87 10.50
CA SER A 46 6.01 0.98 11.04
C SER A 46 7.08 0.84 9.96
N VAL A 47 6.86 -0.01 8.94
CA VAL A 47 7.78 -0.17 7.81
C VAL A 47 7.82 1.14 7.01
N LEU A 48 6.66 1.69 6.66
CA LEU A 48 6.56 2.94 5.89
C LEU A 48 7.21 4.13 6.63
N LEU A 49 6.93 4.31 7.92
CA LEU A 49 7.36 5.51 8.66
C LEU A 49 8.83 5.48 9.15
N ARG A 50 9.47 4.31 9.19
CA ARG A 50 10.84 4.15 9.74
C ARG A 50 11.92 3.93 8.68
N ASN A 51 11.51 3.81 7.42
CA ASN A 51 12.37 3.45 6.30
C ASN A 51 12.04 4.31 5.08
N THR A 52 12.95 4.34 4.12
CA THR A 52 12.67 4.90 2.80
C THR A 52 12.07 3.80 1.94
N THR A 53 10.79 3.92 1.58
CA THR A 53 10.14 2.95 0.70
C THR A 53 10.18 3.38 -0.75
N VAL A 54 10.59 2.48 -1.63
CA VAL A 54 10.74 2.72 -3.06
C VAL A 54 9.89 1.71 -3.82
N GLY A 55 9.02 2.19 -4.71
CA GLY A 55 8.18 1.36 -5.57
C GLY A 55 8.22 1.85 -7.01
N PHE A 56 7.70 1.04 -7.94
CA PHE A 56 7.66 1.41 -9.36
C PHE A 56 6.35 2.13 -9.67
N ASN A 57 6.42 3.40 -10.07
CA ASN A 57 5.23 4.24 -10.31
C ASN A 57 4.27 4.32 -9.10
N SER A 58 4.85 4.24 -7.90
CA SER A 58 4.15 4.04 -6.62
C SER A 58 3.20 5.19 -6.27
N LEU A 59 3.57 6.45 -6.57
CA LEU A 59 2.77 7.64 -6.25
C LEU A 59 1.38 7.60 -6.88
N SER A 60 1.24 6.92 -8.02
CA SER A 60 -0.02 6.86 -8.76
C SER A 60 -0.97 5.77 -8.26
N TYR A 61 -0.47 4.73 -7.59
CA TYR A 61 -1.26 3.56 -7.24
C TYR A 61 -0.81 2.89 -5.93
N ASP A 62 0.40 2.34 -5.89
CA ASP A 62 0.84 1.50 -4.76
C ASP A 62 0.84 2.24 -3.44
N LEU A 63 1.45 3.44 -3.39
CA LEU A 63 1.59 4.20 -2.15
C LEU A 63 0.22 4.67 -1.62
N PRO A 64 -0.69 5.22 -2.44
CA PRO A 64 -2.06 5.50 -2.01
C PRO A 64 -2.82 4.26 -1.53
N MET A 65 -2.71 3.13 -2.24
CA MET A 65 -3.38 1.87 -1.85
C MET A 65 -2.82 1.31 -0.53
N LEU A 66 -1.49 1.32 -0.37
CA LEU A 66 -0.80 0.95 0.86
C LEU A 66 -1.28 1.81 2.03
N TRP A 67 -1.27 3.14 1.87
CA TRP A 67 -1.68 4.04 2.93
C TRP A 67 -3.16 3.90 3.28
N TYR A 68 -4.03 3.77 2.27
CA TYR A 68 -5.46 3.52 2.44
C TYR A 68 -5.72 2.21 3.21
N SER A 69 -4.94 1.16 2.95
CA SER A 69 -5.08 -0.12 3.65
C SER A 69 -4.87 -0.03 5.18
N LEU A 70 -4.18 1.01 5.67
CA LEU A 70 -3.85 1.18 7.09
C LEU A 70 -5.03 1.62 7.95
N ASP A 71 -6.16 1.98 7.35
CA ASP A 71 -7.39 2.28 8.07
C ASP A 71 -8.07 0.98 8.55
N GLU A 72 -8.50 0.96 9.81
CA GLU A 72 -9.14 -0.22 10.44
C GLU A 72 -10.48 -0.59 9.76
N SER A 73 -11.17 0.39 9.19
CA SER A 73 -12.44 0.18 8.50
C SER A 73 -12.29 -0.37 7.07
N VAL A 74 -11.05 -0.46 6.56
CA VAL A 74 -10.78 -0.88 5.18
C VAL A 74 -10.75 -2.40 5.07
N THR A 75 -11.64 -2.92 4.23
CA THR A 75 -11.80 -4.34 3.90
C THR A 75 -11.23 -4.65 2.51
N ASN A 76 -11.09 -5.94 2.15
CA ASN A 76 -10.71 -6.32 0.78
C ASN A 76 -11.67 -5.77 -0.29
N GLU A 77 -12.97 -5.70 0.00
CA GLU A 77 -13.97 -5.11 -0.90
C GLU A 77 -13.68 -3.63 -1.15
N LYS A 78 -13.41 -2.85 -0.09
CA LYS A 78 -13.03 -1.43 -0.21
C LYS A 78 -11.72 -1.26 -0.96
N LEU A 79 -10.73 -2.11 -0.71
CA LEU A 79 -9.45 -2.11 -1.45
C LEU A 79 -9.68 -2.37 -2.94
N LYS A 80 -10.49 -3.38 -3.28
CA LYS A 80 -10.77 -3.70 -4.68
C LYS A 80 -11.54 -2.58 -5.39
N ALA A 81 -12.49 -1.95 -4.69
CA ALA A 81 -13.23 -0.81 -5.20
C ALA A 81 -12.32 0.42 -5.40
N ALA A 82 -11.44 0.71 -4.46
CA ALA A 82 -10.43 1.76 -4.58
C ALA A 82 -9.50 1.52 -5.78
N SER A 83 -8.96 0.30 -5.90
CA SER A 83 -8.11 -0.14 -7.01
C SER A 83 -8.80 0.08 -8.37
N ASP A 84 -10.06 -0.36 -8.50
CA ASP A 84 -10.83 -0.18 -9.73
C ASP A 84 -11.07 1.29 -10.05
N ARG A 85 -11.39 2.12 -9.05
CA ARG A 85 -11.61 3.56 -9.26
C ARG A 85 -10.34 4.23 -9.79
N ILE A 86 -9.17 3.90 -9.25
CA ILE A 86 -7.89 4.46 -9.70
C ILE A 86 -7.56 3.99 -11.13
N ILE A 87 -7.53 2.67 -11.35
CA ILE A 87 -7.07 2.08 -12.62
C ILE A 87 -8.06 2.35 -13.75
N LYS A 88 -9.34 2.02 -13.55
CA LYS A 88 -10.36 2.18 -14.60
C LYS A 88 -10.72 3.66 -14.80
N GLY A 89 -10.67 4.46 -13.74
CA GLY A 89 -10.89 5.90 -13.80
C GLY A 89 -9.72 6.69 -14.39
N ARG A 90 -8.54 6.06 -14.57
CA ARG A 90 -7.30 6.73 -15.03
C ARG A 90 -7.00 7.98 -14.20
N VAL A 91 -7.18 7.85 -12.90
CA VAL A 91 -7.10 9.00 -11.98
C VAL A 91 -5.66 9.53 -11.97
N PRO A 92 -5.44 10.83 -12.21
CA PRO A 92 -4.12 11.42 -12.10
C PRO A 92 -3.57 11.29 -10.68
N TRP A 93 -2.26 11.05 -10.55
CA TRP A 93 -1.64 10.74 -9.25
C TRP A 93 -1.89 11.82 -8.18
N TRP A 94 -1.99 13.09 -8.57
CA TRP A 94 -2.26 14.21 -7.65
C TRP A 94 -3.71 14.25 -7.13
N GLU A 95 -4.65 13.52 -7.74
CA GLU A 95 -6.06 13.44 -7.29
C GLU A 95 -6.37 12.17 -6.47
N VAL A 96 -5.46 11.20 -6.45
CA VAL A 96 -5.72 9.89 -5.82
C VAL A 96 -5.98 10.01 -4.32
N GLU A 97 -5.25 10.89 -3.62
CA GLU A 97 -5.47 11.15 -2.19
C GLU A 97 -6.88 11.68 -1.91
N ASP A 98 -7.38 12.59 -2.74
CA ASP A 98 -8.75 13.13 -2.64
C ASP A 98 -9.80 12.05 -2.95
N LEU A 99 -9.58 11.27 -4.01
CA LEU A 99 -10.45 10.17 -4.40
C LEU A 99 -10.66 9.14 -3.29
N LEU A 100 -9.58 8.82 -2.55
CA LEU A 100 -9.56 7.86 -1.47
C LEU A 100 -9.91 8.48 -0.10
N GLY A 101 -9.97 9.81 0.00
CA GLY A 101 -10.21 10.51 1.26
C GLY A 101 -9.06 10.37 2.26
N ILE A 102 -7.83 10.23 1.76
CA ILE A 102 -6.62 10.05 2.57
C ILE A 102 -5.67 11.23 2.41
N ARG A 103 -4.70 11.34 3.32
CA ARG A 103 -3.54 12.23 3.20
C ARG A 103 -2.28 11.47 3.54
N ILE A 104 -1.39 11.36 2.58
CA ILE A 104 -0.11 10.67 2.71
C ILE A 104 0.92 11.70 3.18
N PRO A 105 1.65 11.44 4.28
CA PRO A 105 2.73 12.31 4.73
C PRO A 105 3.72 12.60 3.59
N PHE A 106 4.14 13.86 3.46
CA PHE A 106 5.01 14.29 2.38
C PHE A 106 6.32 13.50 2.32
N ASP A 107 6.88 13.17 3.49
CA ASP A 107 8.15 12.43 3.61
C ASP A 107 8.10 11.02 3.01
N LEU A 108 6.90 10.46 2.81
CA LEU A 108 6.69 9.13 2.19
C LEU A 108 6.56 9.19 0.66
N LYS A 109 6.41 10.37 0.06
CA LYS A 109 6.20 10.54 -1.39
C LYS A 109 7.54 10.60 -2.13
N GLN A 110 8.29 9.49 -2.06
CA GLN A 110 9.58 9.29 -2.74
C GLN A 110 9.37 8.69 -4.14
#